data_AF-A0A917E4T1-F1
#
_entry.id   AF-A0A917E4T1-F1
#
_cell.length_a   1.000
_cell.length_b   1.000
_cell.length_c   1.000
_cell.angle_alpha   90.00
_cell.angle_beta   90.00
_cell.angle_gamma   90.00
#
_symmetry.space_group_name_H-M   'P 1'
#
loop_
_entity.id
_entity.type
_entity.pdbx_description
1 polymer ?
#
loop_
_entity_poly.entity_id
_entity_poly.type
_entity_poly.pdbx_seq_one_letter_code
_entity_poly.pdbx_strand_id
1 'polypeptide(L)'
;MARLSCRLGLPAAVGEALTLLGFVVWFAVTVLYAAKWVVAANEARAEAEHAVQCCFIGLAGVATLLVAQGLLPYRRPLAFLLFGLGASFTLTFALWRTGFPWRGGREAGSTTPVLYLPTIAGGFVTGTTAALFGAPDWSELAFGAALFSWLAIESVLLHRLYTGPVLPPPLRPVLGIQLAPPAVGAVAYLSVTGGAPGILAHALFGYARLQALLLARMLP
;
A
#
# COMPACT_ATOMS: atom_id res chain seq x y z
N MET A 1 -15.24 9.18 8.10
CA MET A 1 -15.98 9.81 6.97
C MET A 1 -16.85 10.99 7.40
N ALA A 2 -17.74 10.86 8.40
CA ALA A 2 -18.63 11.96 8.83
C ALA A 2 -17.94 13.31 9.15
N ARG A 3 -16.74 13.29 9.75
CA ARG A 3 -16.00 14.53 10.12
C ARG A 3 -15.40 15.28 8.92
N LEU A 4 -15.16 14.62 7.79
CA LEU A 4 -14.57 15.24 6.59
C LEU A 4 -15.66 15.83 5.68
N SER A 5 -16.77 15.10 5.51
CA SER A 5 -17.98 15.56 4.80
C SER A 5 -18.53 16.86 5.40
N CYS A 6 -18.52 16.98 6.74
CA CYS A 6 -18.96 18.19 7.43
C CYS A 6 -18.03 19.40 7.23
N ARG A 7 -16.74 19.20 6.92
CA ARG A 7 -15.76 20.29 6.71
C ARG A 7 -15.69 20.77 5.26
N LEU A 8 -15.98 19.90 4.29
CA LEU A 8 -15.95 20.22 2.86
C LEU A 8 -17.35 20.49 2.27
N GLY A 9 -18.42 20.35 3.06
CA GLY A 9 -19.80 20.50 2.59
C GLY A 9 -20.24 19.43 1.58
N LEU A 10 -19.47 18.34 1.44
CA LEU A 10 -19.77 17.26 0.51
C LEU A 10 -20.81 16.32 1.12
N PRO A 11 -21.81 15.84 0.32
CA PRO A 11 -22.79 14.87 0.81
C PRO A 11 -22.10 13.62 1.34
N ALA A 12 -22.51 13.14 2.52
CA ALA A 12 -22.03 11.89 3.10
C ALA A 12 -22.19 10.71 2.11
N ALA A 13 -23.24 10.76 1.29
CA ALA A 13 -23.55 9.81 0.22
C ALA A 13 -22.38 9.55 -0.75
N VAL A 14 -21.53 10.55 -1.03
CA VAL A 14 -20.37 10.35 -1.93
C VAL A 14 -19.36 9.38 -1.31
N GLY A 15 -19.05 9.56 -0.02
CA GLY A 15 -18.13 8.67 0.69
C GLY A 15 -18.69 7.26 0.86
N GLU A 16 -19.99 7.16 1.11
CA GLU A 16 -20.70 5.88 1.21
C GLU A 16 -20.72 5.14 -0.12
N ALA A 17 -21.04 5.83 -1.22
CA ALA A 17 -21.03 5.25 -2.57
C ALA A 17 -19.64 4.75 -2.97
N LEU A 18 -18.58 5.53 -2.69
CA LEU A 18 -17.19 5.11 -2.95
C LEU A 18 -16.78 3.90 -2.10
N THR A 19 -17.23 3.84 -0.85
CA THR A 19 -16.95 2.70 0.04
C THR A 19 -17.66 1.44 -0.43
N LEU A 20 -18.93 1.56 -0.84
CA LEU A 20 -19.70 0.45 -1.39
C LEU A 20 -19.08 -0.06 -2.71
N LEU A 21 -18.73 0.85 -3.62
CA LEU A 21 -18.06 0.49 -4.87
C LEU A 21 -16.73 -0.21 -4.58
N GLY A 22 -15.93 0.33 -3.67
CA GLY A 22 -14.66 -0.28 -3.25
C GLY A 22 -14.85 -1.70 -2.69
N PHE A 23 -15.88 -1.91 -1.87
CA PHE A 23 -16.24 -3.24 -1.35
C PHE A 23 -16.62 -4.22 -2.46
N VAL A 24 -17.46 -3.79 -3.42
CA VAL A 24 -17.90 -4.64 -4.54
C VAL A 24 -16.71 -5.05 -5.41
N VAL A 25 -15.84 -4.09 -5.76
CA VAL A 25 -14.65 -4.35 -6.57
C VAL A 25 -13.68 -5.26 -5.83
N TRP A 26 -13.42 -5.00 -4.54
CA TRP A 26 -12.59 -5.87 -3.71
C TRP A 26 -13.13 -7.29 -3.68
N PHE A 27 -14.43 -7.47 -3.40
CA PHE A 27 -15.04 -8.79 -3.31
C PHE A 27 -14.92 -9.55 -4.63
N ALA A 28 -15.24 -8.91 -5.75
CA ALA A 28 -15.12 -9.51 -7.08
C ALA A 28 -13.67 -9.93 -7.38
N VAL A 29 -12.71 -9.03 -7.17
CA VAL A 29 -11.29 -9.30 -7.42
C VAL A 29 -10.75 -10.40 -6.50
N THR A 30 -11.11 -10.39 -5.22
CA THR A 30 -10.69 -11.43 -4.26
C THR A 30 -11.21 -12.80 -4.67
N VAL A 31 -12.49 -12.90 -5.07
CA VAL A 31 -13.07 -14.18 -5.52
C VAL A 31 -12.42 -14.65 -6.82
N LEU A 32 -12.26 -13.77 -7.81
CA LEU A 32 -11.62 -14.13 -9.08
C LEU A 32 -10.15 -14.53 -8.90
N TYR A 33 -9.42 -13.83 -8.04
CA TYR A 33 -8.02 -14.15 -7.77
C TYR A 33 -7.89 -15.46 -6.97
N ALA A 34 -8.77 -15.73 -6.00
CA ALA A 34 -8.82 -17.03 -5.34
C ALA A 34 -9.15 -18.16 -6.33
N ALA A 35 -10.10 -17.94 -7.24
CA ALA A 35 -10.43 -18.90 -8.30
C ALA A 35 -9.25 -19.13 -9.25
N LYS A 36 -8.44 -18.11 -9.57
CA LYS A 36 -7.22 -18.23 -10.38
C LYS A 36 -6.25 -19.27 -9.79
N TRP A 37 -6.10 -19.31 -8.45
CA TRP A 37 -5.23 -20.27 -7.79
C TRP A 37 -5.72 -21.73 -7.87
N VAL A 38 -7.00 -21.96 -8.18
CA VAL A 38 -7.59 -23.29 -8.37
C VAL A 38 -7.63 -23.67 -9.86
N VAL A 39 -8.12 -22.76 -10.71
CA VAL A 39 -8.38 -23.04 -12.13
C VAL A 39 -7.13 -22.86 -12.99
N ALA A 40 -6.28 -21.89 -12.66
CA ALA A 40 -5.09 -21.51 -13.42
C ALA A 40 -3.84 -21.46 -12.52
N ALA A 41 -3.65 -22.49 -11.70
CA ALA A 41 -2.60 -22.54 -10.67
C ALA A 41 -1.18 -22.33 -11.22
N ASN A 42 -0.88 -22.81 -12.44
CA ASN A 42 0.42 -22.62 -13.07
C ASN A 42 0.69 -21.14 -13.39
N GLU A 43 -0.30 -20.39 -13.85
CA GLU A 43 -0.18 -18.95 -14.10
C GLU A 43 -0.04 -18.17 -12.79
N ALA A 44 -0.77 -18.58 -11.74
CA ALA A 44 -0.65 -17.97 -10.42
C ALA A 44 0.74 -18.17 -9.81
N ARG A 45 1.34 -19.36 -9.97
CA ARG A 45 2.73 -19.63 -9.57
C ARG A 45 3.73 -18.82 -10.38
N ALA A 46 3.57 -18.75 -11.70
CA ALA A 46 4.42 -17.94 -12.56
C ALA A 46 4.39 -16.46 -12.15
N GLU A 47 3.21 -15.92 -11.79
CA GLU A 47 3.06 -14.56 -11.26
C GLU A 47 3.81 -14.38 -9.92
N ALA A 48 3.71 -15.35 -9.01
CA ALA A 48 4.37 -15.32 -7.71
C ALA A 48 5.90 -15.38 -7.81
N GLU A 49 6.43 -16.04 -8.85
CA GLU A 49 7.88 -16.14 -9.11
C GLU A 49 8.42 -14.95 -9.92
N HIS A 50 7.56 -14.26 -10.67
CA HIS A 50 7.95 -13.16 -11.54
C HIS A 50 8.52 -11.96 -10.75
N ALA A 51 9.69 -11.46 -11.14
CA ALA A 51 10.47 -10.47 -10.38
C ALA A 51 9.75 -9.13 -10.05
N VAL A 52 8.78 -8.74 -10.87
CA VAL A 52 7.92 -7.54 -10.71
C VAL A 52 6.49 -7.89 -10.26
N GLN A 53 5.76 -8.71 -11.02
CA GLN A 53 4.33 -9.01 -10.78
C GLN A 53 4.05 -9.58 -9.39
N CYS A 54 4.95 -10.41 -8.84
CA CYS A 54 4.79 -11.00 -7.52
C CYS A 54 4.44 -9.98 -6.44
N CYS A 55 4.96 -8.75 -6.52
CA CYS A 55 4.74 -7.74 -5.48
C CYS A 55 3.30 -7.23 -5.44
N PHE A 56 2.54 -7.34 -6.54
CA PHE A 56 1.13 -6.96 -6.58
C PHE A 56 0.23 -7.92 -5.79
N ILE A 57 0.67 -9.15 -5.53
CA ILE A 57 -0.03 -10.09 -4.65
C ILE A 57 -0.22 -9.50 -3.25
N GLY A 58 0.74 -8.67 -2.79
CA GLY A 58 0.65 -7.94 -1.53
C GLY A 58 -0.55 -7.00 -1.43
N LEU A 59 -1.10 -6.53 -2.56
CA LEU A 59 -2.30 -5.68 -2.58
C LEU A 59 -3.54 -6.41 -2.05
N ALA A 60 -3.58 -7.75 -2.05
CA ALA A 60 -4.69 -8.49 -1.46
C ALA A 60 -4.86 -8.17 0.03
N GLY A 61 -3.76 -8.09 0.78
CA GLY A 61 -3.76 -7.69 2.19
C GLY A 61 -4.13 -6.23 2.38
N VAL A 62 -3.48 -5.34 1.62
CA VAL A 62 -3.70 -3.88 1.69
C VAL A 62 -5.16 -3.52 1.37
N ALA A 63 -5.74 -4.08 0.31
CA ALA A 63 -7.12 -3.82 -0.06
C ALA A 63 -8.11 -4.34 1.00
N THR A 64 -7.82 -5.50 1.59
CA THR A 64 -8.63 -6.06 2.70
C THR A 64 -8.60 -5.14 3.93
N LEU A 65 -7.44 -4.55 4.25
CA LEU A 65 -7.32 -3.56 5.32
C LEU A 65 -8.12 -2.29 5.02
N LEU A 66 -8.06 -1.76 3.80
CA LEU A 66 -8.86 -0.59 3.40
C LEU A 66 -10.37 -0.86 3.50
N VAL A 67 -10.80 -2.06 3.11
CA VAL A 67 -12.19 -2.51 3.27
C VAL A 67 -12.56 -2.61 4.76
N ALA A 68 -11.68 -3.11 5.62
CA ALA A 68 -11.90 -3.11 7.07
C ALA A 68 -12.13 -1.70 7.63
N GLN A 69 -11.33 -0.70 7.19
CA GLN A 69 -11.53 0.70 7.59
C GLN A 69 -12.91 1.24 7.15
N GLY A 70 -13.32 0.93 5.92
CA GLY A 70 -14.62 1.34 5.38
C GLY A 70 -15.82 0.69 6.06
N LEU A 71 -15.71 -0.58 6.49
CA LEU A 71 -16.77 -1.30 7.19
C LEU A 71 -16.90 -0.96 8.67
N LEU A 72 -15.86 -0.37 9.27
CA LEU A 72 -15.80 -0.09 10.71
C LEU A 72 -17.04 0.65 11.26
N PRO A 73 -17.59 1.69 10.58
CA PRO A 73 -18.78 2.39 11.06
C PRO A 73 -20.07 1.55 11.05
N TYR A 74 -20.12 0.48 10.24
CA TYR A 74 -21.33 -0.32 10.03
C TYR A 74 -21.34 -1.61 10.84
N ARG A 75 -20.23 -2.36 10.84
CA ARG A 75 -20.11 -3.68 11.48
C ARG A 75 -18.71 -3.91 12.03
N ARG A 76 -18.46 -3.41 13.24
CA ARG A 76 -17.16 -3.53 13.92
C ARG A 76 -16.61 -4.97 14.00
N PRO A 77 -17.39 -6.03 14.30
CA PRO A 77 -16.85 -7.40 14.34
C PRO A 77 -16.32 -7.88 12.99
N LEU A 78 -17.05 -7.60 11.90
CA LEU A 78 -16.63 -7.97 10.55
C LEU A 78 -15.40 -7.16 10.12
N ALA A 79 -15.38 -5.86 10.41
CA ALA A 79 -14.22 -5.01 10.18
C ALA A 79 -12.98 -5.53 10.94
N PHE A 80 -13.14 -5.97 12.19
CA PHE A 80 -12.04 -6.53 12.98
C PHE A 80 -11.53 -7.86 12.42
N LEU A 81 -12.42 -8.75 11.96
CA LEU A 81 -12.03 -9.98 11.27
C LEU A 81 -11.20 -9.68 10.02
N LEU A 82 -11.67 -8.76 9.17
CA LEU A 82 -10.95 -8.35 7.96
C LEU A 82 -9.62 -7.67 8.28
N PHE A 83 -9.56 -6.88 9.36
CA PHE A 83 -8.29 -6.32 9.85
C PHE A 83 -7.29 -7.43 10.21
N GLY A 84 -7.71 -8.43 11.00
CA GLY A 84 -6.85 -9.56 11.35
C GLY A 84 -6.35 -10.31 10.11
N LEU A 85 -7.24 -10.69 9.20
CA LEU A 85 -6.88 -11.39 7.96
C LEU A 85 -5.94 -10.56 7.07
N GLY A 86 -6.26 -9.28 6.87
CA GLY A 86 -5.47 -8.37 6.05
C GLY A 86 -4.08 -8.10 6.63
N ALA A 87 -3.99 -7.86 7.95
CA ALA A 87 -2.73 -7.61 8.63
C ALA A 87 -1.84 -8.86 8.65
N SER A 88 -2.41 -10.03 8.97
CA SER A 88 -1.67 -11.30 8.94
C SER A 88 -1.15 -11.61 7.54
N PHE A 89 -2.00 -11.51 6.51
CA PHE A 89 -1.58 -11.72 5.13
C PHE A 89 -0.46 -10.76 4.73
N THR A 90 -0.63 -9.47 5.02
CA THR A 90 0.35 -8.42 4.68
C THR A 90 1.70 -8.71 5.34
N LEU A 91 1.71 -9.06 6.62
CA LEU A 91 2.94 -9.37 7.35
C LEU A 91 3.61 -10.63 6.80
N THR A 92 2.88 -11.73 6.64
CA THR A 92 3.42 -12.98 6.09
C THR A 92 3.96 -12.78 4.69
N PHE A 93 3.23 -12.05 3.85
CA PHE A 93 3.64 -11.74 2.49
C PHE A 93 4.89 -10.85 2.46
N ALA A 94 4.97 -9.84 3.33
CA ALA A 94 6.16 -9.01 3.48
C ALA A 94 7.39 -9.82 3.88
N LEU A 95 7.25 -10.71 4.87
CA LEU A 95 8.34 -11.59 5.32
C LEU A 95 8.81 -12.51 4.20
N TRP A 96 7.88 -13.14 3.48
CA TRP A 96 8.20 -14.01 2.36
C TRP A 96 8.87 -13.24 1.21
N ARG A 97 8.25 -12.14 0.76
CA ARG A 97 8.66 -11.42 -0.45
C ARG A 97 9.87 -10.52 -0.24
N THR A 98 10.10 -10.01 0.95
CA THR A 98 11.30 -9.23 1.28
C THR A 98 12.45 -10.14 1.72
N GLY A 99 12.16 -11.22 2.44
CA GLY A 99 13.18 -12.17 2.89
C GLY A 99 13.81 -12.97 1.74
N PHE A 100 13.06 -13.29 0.68
CA PHE A 100 13.59 -14.07 -0.44
C PHE A 100 14.67 -13.29 -1.24
N PRO A 101 14.46 -12.03 -1.69
CA PRO A 101 15.48 -11.23 -2.36
C PRO A 101 16.74 -10.97 -1.53
N TRP A 102 16.67 -11.00 -0.20
CA TRP A 102 17.85 -10.83 0.66
C TRP A 102 18.88 -11.96 0.50
N ARG A 103 18.50 -13.07 -0.14
CA ARG A 103 19.41 -14.15 -0.52
C ARG A 103 20.27 -13.81 -1.75
N GLY A 104 20.05 -12.66 -2.40
CA GLY A 104 20.74 -12.24 -3.61
C GLY A 104 20.09 -12.78 -4.90
N GLY A 105 20.76 -12.56 -6.03
CA GLY A 105 20.31 -13.06 -7.34
C GLY A 105 19.24 -12.24 -8.07
N ARG A 106 18.82 -11.09 -7.51
CA ARG A 106 17.91 -10.16 -8.19
C ARG A 106 18.66 -9.35 -9.25
N GLU A 107 18.13 -9.34 -10.47
CA GLU A 107 18.63 -8.48 -11.53
C GLU A 107 18.34 -7.00 -11.21
N ALA A 108 19.36 -6.13 -11.31
CA ALA A 108 19.22 -4.70 -11.00
C ALA A 108 18.12 -4.00 -11.84
N GLY A 109 17.98 -4.39 -13.12
CA GLY A 109 16.95 -3.83 -14.02
C GLY A 109 15.51 -4.11 -13.56
N SER A 110 15.31 -5.20 -12.80
CA SER A 110 14.02 -5.60 -12.25
C SER A 110 13.61 -4.81 -11.00
N THR A 111 14.51 -4.02 -10.42
CA THR A 111 14.17 -3.12 -9.30
C THR A 111 13.26 -2.02 -9.80
N THR A 112 12.02 -2.02 -9.34
CA THR A 112 11.00 -1.04 -9.71
C THR A 112 10.21 -0.63 -8.45
N PRO A 113 9.40 0.45 -8.52
CA PRO A 113 8.59 0.91 -7.38
C PRO A 113 7.63 -0.14 -6.80
N VAL A 114 7.38 -1.25 -7.48
CA VAL A 114 6.54 -2.35 -6.95
C VAL A 114 7.10 -2.94 -5.66
N LEU A 115 8.39 -2.79 -5.39
CA LEU A 115 9.02 -3.19 -4.13
C LEU A 115 8.45 -2.45 -2.91
N TYR A 116 7.69 -1.37 -3.12
CA TYR A 116 6.97 -0.68 -2.05
C TYR A 116 5.73 -1.42 -1.57
N LEU A 117 5.16 -2.30 -2.39
CA LEU A 117 3.87 -2.91 -2.08
C LEU A 117 3.91 -3.88 -0.86
N PRO A 118 4.91 -4.77 -0.71
CA PRO A 118 4.91 -5.74 0.38
C PRO A 118 5.06 -5.10 1.78
N THR A 119 6.07 -4.25 1.98
CA THR A 119 6.43 -3.73 3.31
C THR A 119 5.86 -2.33 3.59
N ILE A 120 5.85 -1.45 2.60
CA ILE A 120 5.62 -0.01 2.81
C ILE A 120 4.14 0.32 2.72
N ALA A 121 3.49 -0.05 1.62
CA ALA A 121 2.03 0.07 1.52
C ALA A 121 1.34 -0.79 2.60
N GLY A 122 1.81 -2.04 2.74
CA GLY A 122 1.36 -2.96 3.77
C GLY A 122 1.45 -2.41 5.19
N GLY A 123 2.63 -1.96 5.61
CA GLY A 123 2.85 -1.48 6.97
C GLY A 123 2.14 -0.15 7.26
N PHE A 124 2.15 0.82 6.34
CA PHE A 124 1.43 2.08 6.55
C PHE A 124 -0.08 1.89 6.66
N VAL A 125 -0.68 1.05 5.82
CA VAL A 125 -2.12 0.79 5.88
C VAL A 125 -2.48 -0.07 7.10
N THR A 126 -1.60 -1.00 7.50
CA THR A 126 -1.76 -1.75 8.77
C THR A 126 -1.74 -0.79 9.95
N GLY A 127 -0.78 0.12 10.02
CA GLY A 127 -0.68 1.10 11.10
C GLY A 127 -1.91 2.02 11.16
N THR A 128 -2.32 2.56 10.02
CA THR A 128 -3.55 3.36 9.89
C THR A 128 -4.77 2.60 10.42
N THR A 129 -4.91 1.33 10.06
CA THR A 129 -6.05 0.50 10.48
C THR A 129 -5.98 0.17 11.98
N ALA A 130 -4.80 -0.16 12.51
CA ALA A 130 -4.58 -0.43 13.92
C ALA A 130 -4.92 0.78 14.80
N ALA A 131 -4.56 1.99 14.38
CA ALA A 131 -4.95 3.23 15.05
C ALA A 131 -6.48 3.37 15.16
N LEU A 132 -7.22 3.05 14.08
CA LEU A 132 -8.69 3.10 14.07
C LEU A 132 -9.35 2.09 15.03
N PHE A 133 -8.70 0.95 15.28
CA PHE A 133 -9.16 -0.04 16.26
C PHE A 133 -8.70 0.25 17.70
N GLY A 134 -7.92 1.30 17.92
CA GLY A 134 -7.41 1.67 19.24
C GLY A 134 -6.21 0.84 19.71
N ALA A 135 -5.36 0.39 18.77
CA ALA A 135 -4.14 -0.37 19.06
C ALA A 135 -2.89 0.50 18.74
N PRO A 136 -2.53 1.47 19.61
CA PRO A 136 -1.49 2.46 19.33
C PRO A 136 -0.10 1.84 19.16
N ASP A 137 0.30 0.91 20.04
CA ASP A 137 1.64 0.28 19.96
C ASP A 137 1.82 -0.46 18.63
N TRP A 138 0.81 -1.22 18.21
CA TRP A 138 0.81 -1.92 16.92
C TRP A 138 0.82 -0.95 15.73
N SER A 139 0.13 0.18 15.88
CA SER A 139 0.11 1.25 14.89
C SER A 139 1.50 1.87 14.70
N GLU A 140 2.19 2.18 15.80
CA GLU A 140 3.55 2.73 15.80
C GLU A 140 4.58 1.76 15.23
N LEU A 141 4.51 0.48 15.64
CA LEU A 141 5.39 -0.57 15.13
C LEU A 141 5.24 -0.75 13.61
N ALA A 142 3.99 -0.83 13.12
CA ALA A 142 3.72 -0.97 11.69
C ALA A 142 4.16 0.27 10.88
N PHE A 143 3.94 1.47 11.43
CA PHE A 143 4.41 2.71 10.83
C PHE A 143 5.94 2.75 10.73
N GLY A 144 6.65 2.43 11.82
CA GLY A 144 8.11 2.38 11.84
C GLY A 144 8.68 1.38 10.84
N ALA A 145 8.13 0.16 10.80
CA ALA A 145 8.54 -0.87 9.85
C ALA A 145 8.39 -0.41 8.39
N ALA A 146 7.28 0.24 8.04
CA ALA A 146 7.07 0.80 6.71
C ALA A 146 8.00 1.98 6.40
N LEU A 147 8.15 2.93 7.33
CA LEU A 147 8.96 4.13 7.13
C LEU A 147 10.44 3.78 6.89
N PHE A 148 11.03 2.94 7.75
CA PHE A 148 12.43 2.56 7.59
C PHE A 148 12.66 1.67 6.36
N SER A 149 11.72 0.77 6.04
CA SER A 149 11.76 0.00 4.80
C SER A 149 11.72 0.91 3.57
N TRP A 150 10.90 1.95 3.60
CA TRP A 150 10.79 2.91 2.50
C TRP A 150 12.11 3.64 2.28
N LEU A 151 12.69 4.24 3.30
CA LEU A 151 13.94 4.99 3.15
C LEU A 151 15.08 4.12 2.59
N ALA A 152 15.14 2.85 3.01
CA ALA A 152 16.10 1.89 2.48
C ALA A 152 15.86 1.55 1.00
N ILE A 153 14.62 1.20 0.63
CA ILE A 153 14.28 0.79 -0.75
C ILE A 153 14.33 2.00 -1.70
N GLU A 154 13.91 3.19 -1.26
CA GLU A 154 13.96 4.44 -2.03
C GLU A 154 15.37 4.73 -2.51
N SER A 155 16.37 4.57 -1.64
CA SER A 155 17.78 4.80 -2.00
C SER A 155 18.24 3.87 -3.13
N VAL A 156 17.89 2.58 -3.06
CA VAL A 156 18.22 1.59 -4.09
C VAL A 156 17.47 1.86 -5.39
N LEU A 157 16.19 2.24 -5.29
CA LEU A 157 15.35 2.52 -6.43
C LEU A 157 15.79 3.78 -7.17
N LEU A 158 16.04 4.88 -6.45
CA LEU A 158 16.55 6.11 -7.05
C LEU A 158 17.89 5.89 -7.73
N HIS A 159 18.81 5.13 -7.09
CA HIS A 159 20.06 4.75 -7.74
C HIS A 159 19.80 4.03 -9.07
N ARG A 160 18.92 3.02 -9.08
CA ARG A 160 18.52 2.31 -10.32
C ARG A 160 17.85 3.22 -11.35
N LEU A 161 17.08 4.22 -10.93
CA LEU A 161 16.45 5.15 -11.87
C LEU A 161 17.46 6.13 -12.48
N TYR A 162 18.54 6.46 -11.77
CA TYR A 162 19.62 7.31 -12.29
C TYR A 162 20.60 6.56 -13.19
N THR A 163 20.99 5.34 -12.83
CA THR A 163 22.12 4.63 -13.46
C THR A 163 21.69 3.40 -14.27
N GLY A 164 20.51 2.86 -13.99
CA GLY A 164 20.02 1.64 -14.61
C GLY A 164 19.46 1.85 -16.01
N PRO A 165 19.20 0.75 -16.74
CA PRO A 165 18.59 0.81 -18.06
C PRO A 165 17.19 1.42 -17.98
N VAL A 166 16.79 2.10 -19.06
CA VAL A 166 15.45 2.67 -19.19
C VAL A 166 14.39 1.60 -18.95
N LEU A 167 13.36 1.92 -18.16
CA LEU A 167 12.26 1.00 -17.94
C LEU A 167 11.56 0.66 -19.27
N PRO A 168 11.35 -0.64 -19.57
CA PRO A 168 10.57 -1.06 -20.72
C PRO A 168 9.19 -0.38 -20.71
N PRO A 169 8.65 0.02 -21.87
CA PRO A 169 7.37 0.72 -21.94
C PRO A 169 6.22 0.09 -21.12
N PRO A 170 6.03 -1.26 -21.10
CA PRO A 170 4.99 -1.89 -20.29
C PRO A 170 5.15 -1.72 -18.78
N LEU A 171 6.35 -1.43 -18.29
CA LEU A 171 6.65 -1.25 -16.86
C LEU A 171 6.66 0.22 -16.42
N ARG A 172 6.69 1.18 -17.35
CA ARG A 172 6.71 2.62 -16.99
C ARG A 172 5.53 3.06 -16.11
N PRO A 173 4.29 2.53 -16.27
CA PRO A 173 3.19 2.91 -15.39
C PRO A 173 3.46 2.65 -13.89
N VAL A 174 4.33 1.68 -13.55
CA VAL A 174 4.64 1.39 -12.15
C VAL A 174 5.41 2.54 -11.47
N LEU A 175 5.99 3.48 -12.24
CA LEU A 175 6.55 4.73 -11.70
C LEU A 175 5.53 5.55 -10.91
N GLY A 176 4.24 5.43 -11.22
CA GLY A 176 3.19 6.08 -10.43
C GLY A 176 3.16 5.65 -8.96
N ILE A 177 3.62 4.44 -8.64
CA ILE A 177 3.71 3.94 -7.26
C ILE A 177 4.72 4.76 -6.44
N GLN A 178 5.67 5.47 -7.07
CA GLN A 178 6.65 6.35 -6.38
C GLN A 178 5.98 7.44 -5.54
N LEU A 179 4.79 7.90 -5.94
CA LEU A 179 4.03 8.90 -5.19
C LEU A 179 3.49 8.36 -3.88
N ALA A 180 3.26 7.04 -3.79
CA ALA A 180 2.51 6.44 -2.71
C ALA A 180 3.21 6.52 -1.35
N PRO A 181 4.51 6.18 -1.18
CA PRO A 181 5.14 6.15 0.14
C PRO A 181 5.02 7.47 0.93
N PRO A 182 5.35 8.66 0.39
CA PRO A 182 5.18 9.88 1.17
C PRO A 182 3.72 10.27 1.41
N ALA A 183 2.83 10.04 0.45
CA ALA A 183 1.42 10.38 0.58
C ALA A 183 0.71 9.48 1.61
N VAL A 184 0.87 8.16 1.47
CA VAL A 184 0.29 7.16 2.38
C VAL A 184 0.98 7.21 3.74
N GLY A 185 2.29 7.45 3.78
CA GLY A 185 3.03 7.68 5.01
C GLY A 185 2.53 8.88 5.80
N ALA A 186 2.18 9.99 5.13
CA ALA A 186 1.57 11.14 5.80
C ALA A 186 0.21 10.80 6.44
N VAL A 187 -0.65 10.07 5.71
CA VAL A 187 -1.94 9.60 6.23
C VAL A 187 -1.76 8.66 7.42
N ALA A 188 -0.83 7.73 7.33
CA ALA A 188 -0.52 6.80 8.42
C ALA A 188 0.01 7.55 9.65
N TYR A 189 0.97 8.46 9.46
CA TYR A 189 1.53 9.26 10.55
C TYR A 189 0.45 10.07 11.29
N LEU A 190 -0.43 10.75 10.54
CA LEU A 190 -1.55 11.49 11.14
C LEU A 190 -2.51 10.57 11.89
N SER A 191 -2.74 9.35 11.39
CA SER A 191 -3.60 8.37 12.06
C SER A 191 -2.97 7.84 13.36
N VAL A 192 -1.66 7.55 13.34
CA VAL A 192 -0.90 7.06 14.49
C VAL A 192 -0.81 8.13 15.60
N THR A 193 -0.59 9.40 15.24
CA THR A 193 -0.32 10.49 16.20
C THR A 193 -1.56 11.27 16.64
N GLY A 194 -2.76 10.83 16.30
CA GLY A 194 -4.00 11.51 16.71
C GLY A 194 -4.37 12.74 15.88
N GLY A 195 -3.73 12.94 14.72
CA GLY A 195 -4.21 13.82 13.65
C GLY A 195 -3.69 15.25 13.64
N ALA A 196 -2.90 15.66 14.64
CA ALA A 196 -2.27 16.98 14.64
C ALA A 196 -1.04 17.00 13.70
N PRO A 197 -0.97 17.90 12.70
CA PRO A 197 0.14 17.90 11.76
C PRO A 197 1.42 18.47 12.38
N GLY A 198 2.33 17.58 12.78
CA GLY A 198 3.69 17.91 13.20
C GLY A 198 4.66 18.12 12.03
N ILE A 199 5.94 18.34 12.33
CA ILE A 199 6.99 18.56 11.30
C ILE A 199 7.08 17.39 10.31
N LEU A 200 6.96 16.15 10.79
CA LEU A 200 7.04 14.97 9.94
C LEU A 200 5.86 14.88 8.95
N ALA A 201 4.64 15.25 9.37
CA ALA A 201 3.48 15.30 8.47
C ALA A 201 3.71 16.29 7.32
N HIS A 202 4.23 17.48 7.62
CA HIS A 202 4.57 18.49 6.61
C HIS A 202 5.70 18.03 5.68
N ALA A 203 6.74 17.40 6.23
CA ALA A 203 7.86 16.86 5.44
C ALA A 203 7.38 15.78 4.46
N LEU A 204 6.57 14.82 4.92
CA LEU A 204 5.99 13.77 4.09
C LEU A 204 5.08 14.36 3.00
N PHE A 205 4.20 15.29 3.34
CA PHE A 205 3.34 15.94 2.37
C PHE A 205 4.13 16.79 1.34
N GLY A 206 5.15 17.52 1.78
CA GLY A 206 6.04 18.28 0.91
C GLY A 206 6.76 17.37 -0.08
N TYR A 207 7.29 16.23 0.39
CA TYR A 207 7.93 15.25 -0.47
C TYR A 207 6.94 14.57 -1.44
N ALA A 208 5.70 14.29 -1.01
CA ALA A 208 4.65 13.78 -1.89
C ALA A 208 4.34 14.76 -3.04
N ARG A 209 4.26 16.06 -2.74
CA ARG A 209 4.06 17.10 -3.78
C ARG A 209 5.23 17.14 -4.75
N LEU A 210 6.47 17.06 -4.25
CA LEU A 210 7.65 16.99 -5.10
C LEU A 210 7.58 15.78 -6.04
N GLN A 211 7.28 14.59 -5.51
CA GLN A 211 7.15 13.37 -6.31
C GLN A 211 6.03 13.47 -7.37
N ALA A 212 4.90 14.08 -7.02
CA ALA A 212 3.81 14.32 -7.97
C ALA A 212 4.25 15.24 -9.13
N LEU A 213 4.98 16.31 -8.83
CA LEU A 213 5.51 17.23 -9.85
C LEU A 213 6.56 16.57 -10.73
N LEU A 214 7.43 15.72 -10.17
CA LEU A 214 8.40 14.94 -10.93
C LEU A 214 7.72 13.95 -11.88
N LEU A 215 6.70 13.22 -11.40
CA LEU A 215 5.93 12.31 -12.24
C LEU A 215 5.16 13.05 -13.35
N ALA A 216 4.57 14.20 -13.03
CA ALA A 216 3.91 15.05 -14.02
C ALA A 216 4.90 15.52 -15.11
N ARG A 217 6.14 15.85 -14.74
CA ARG A 217 7.20 16.23 -15.68
C ARG A 217 7.64 15.08 -16.60
N MET A 218 7.38 13.83 -16.22
CA MET A 218 7.70 12.64 -17.02
C MET A 218 6.57 12.22 -17.97
N LEU A 219 5.42 12.88 -17.93
CA LEU A 219 4.36 12.66 -18.92
C LEU A 219 4.85 13.07 -20.33
N PRO A 220 4.43 12.35 -21.38
CA PRO A 220 4.83 12.61 -22.76
C PRO A 220 4.36 13.98 -23.28
#